data_AF-A0A484MQX7-F1
#
_entry.id   AF-A0A484MQX7-F1
#
_cell.length_a   1.000
_cell.length_b   1.000
_cell.length_c   1.000
_cell.angle_alpha   90.00
_cell.angle_beta   90.00
_cell.angle_gamma   90.00
#
_symmetry.space_group_name_H-M   'P 1'
#
loop_
_entity.id
_entity.type
_entity.pdbx_description
1 polymer ?
#
loop_
_entity_poly.entity_id
_entity_poly.type
_entity_poly.pdbx_seq_one_letter_code
_entity_poly.pdbx_strand_id
1 'polypeptide(L)'
;MQFPFMALLVSGGHNLLILARDLGDYIQLGSTIDDAIGEAYDKTAKWLGLDLRKSGGPAIEKLALEGNADSVKFNVPMKQYKNCNFSYAGLKTQVRLAIEARKIDARIPISSASSEDRQARADIAASFQRVAVLHLEDKCKRAIEWALKIEPSVNHMVVSGGVASNQYVRDRLNRVIKKNGLQLVCPPPTLCTDNGVMVAWTGIEHFRVGRFDPPPPPDEPEDALFDLRPRWPLGEEYAEGKSEARSLKTARVHPSLTSLIHASSSSTTIV
;
A
#
# COMPACT_ATOMS: atom_id res chain seq x y z
N MET A 1 4.51 -13.04 16.21
CA MET A 1 4.98 -11.64 16.29
C MET A 1 4.12 -10.96 17.34
N GLN A 2 4.71 -10.12 18.18
CA GLN A 2 3.98 -9.36 19.19
C GLN A 2 3.95 -7.89 18.78
N PHE A 3 2.99 -7.15 19.31
CA PHE A 3 3.02 -5.69 19.26
C PHE A 3 4.21 -5.17 20.08
N PRO A 4 4.75 -3.98 19.76
CA PRO A 4 4.39 -3.13 18.62
C PRO A 4 5.12 -3.52 17.33
N PHE A 5 4.49 -3.29 16.19
CA PHE A 5 5.11 -3.49 14.87
C PHE A 5 4.61 -2.47 13.85
N MET A 6 5.40 -2.28 12.79
CA MET A 6 4.95 -1.51 11.63
C MET A 6 4.28 -2.42 10.60
N ALA A 7 3.31 -1.89 9.87
CA ALA A 7 2.76 -2.57 8.71
C ALA A 7 2.67 -1.63 7.50
N LEU A 8 3.03 -2.17 6.34
CA LEU A 8 2.89 -1.58 5.03
C LEU A 8 1.97 -2.45 4.19
N LEU A 9 0.80 -1.92 3.84
CA LEU A 9 -0.09 -2.53 2.86
C LEU A 9 0.19 -1.91 1.49
N VAL A 10 0.61 -2.73 0.53
CA VAL A 10 0.84 -2.35 -0.88
C VAL A 10 0.04 -3.25 -1.82
N SER A 11 -1.15 -2.78 -2.19
CA SER A 11 -2.10 -3.47 -3.05
C SER A 11 -2.38 -2.70 -4.35
N GLY A 12 -3.36 -3.18 -5.13
CA GLY A 12 -3.87 -2.46 -6.31
C GLY A 12 -4.41 -1.07 -5.97
N GLY A 13 -5.09 -0.93 -4.83
CA GLY A 13 -5.79 0.30 -4.43
C GLY A 13 -5.23 1.01 -3.21
N HIS A 14 -4.27 0.41 -2.49
CA HIS A 14 -3.77 0.96 -1.24
C HIS A 14 -2.25 0.97 -1.17
N ASN A 15 -1.71 2.10 -0.75
CA ASN A 15 -0.46 2.21 -0.01
C ASN A 15 -0.83 2.75 1.37
N LEU A 16 -0.62 1.97 2.42
CA LEU A 16 -0.92 2.39 3.79
C LEU A 16 0.24 2.00 4.69
N LEU A 17 0.80 2.97 5.40
CA LEU A 17 1.82 2.80 6.44
C LEU A 17 1.20 3.04 7.81
N ILE A 18 1.26 2.04 8.67
CA ILE A 18 0.76 2.11 10.04
C ILE A 18 1.82 1.67 11.05
N LEU A 19 1.78 2.29 12.22
CA LEU A 19 2.36 1.75 13.44
C LEU A 19 1.21 1.12 14.25
N ALA A 20 1.31 -0.19 14.48
CA ALA A 20 0.36 -0.93 15.30
C ALA A 20 0.95 -1.11 16.71
N ARG A 21 0.33 -0.45 17.70
CA ARG A 21 0.77 -0.51 19.10
C ARG A 21 0.07 -1.61 19.89
N ASP A 22 -1.19 -1.90 19.54
CA ASP A 22 -1.97 -3.01 20.04
C ASP A 22 -3.11 -3.33 19.05
N LEU A 23 -3.87 -4.38 19.31
CA LEU A 23 -5.11 -4.67 18.59
C LEU A 23 -6.06 -3.47 18.75
N GLY A 24 -6.47 -2.87 17.62
CA GLY A 24 -7.32 -1.68 17.62
C GLY A 24 -6.62 -0.36 17.94
N ASP A 25 -5.32 -0.35 18.30
CA ASP A 25 -4.54 0.87 18.54
C ASP A 25 -3.51 1.05 17.41
N TYR A 26 -3.97 1.75 16.38
CA TYR A 26 -3.21 2.01 15.16
C TYR A 26 -2.95 3.51 14.98
N ILE A 27 -1.74 3.85 14.54
CA ILE A 27 -1.35 5.19 14.10
C ILE A 27 -1.05 5.13 12.61
N GLN A 28 -1.79 5.90 11.82
CA GLN A 28 -1.54 6.02 10.38
C GLN A 28 -0.40 7.01 10.14
N LEU A 29 0.74 6.50 9.65
CA LEU A 29 1.91 7.31 9.34
C LEU A 29 1.82 7.93 7.94
N GLY A 30 1.15 7.26 7.00
CA GLY A 30 0.92 7.78 5.66
C GLY A 30 0.01 6.89 4.82
N SER A 31 -0.65 7.48 3.82
CA SER A 31 -1.54 6.77 2.91
C SER A 31 -1.42 7.26 1.46
N THR A 32 -2.08 6.55 0.54
CA THR A 32 -2.26 7.01 -0.84
C THR A 32 -3.11 8.30 -0.89
N ILE A 33 -2.60 9.33 -1.56
CA ILE A 33 -3.36 10.58 -1.80
C ILE A 33 -3.93 10.69 -3.21
N ASP A 34 -3.43 9.90 -4.17
CA ASP A 34 -4.00 9.75 -5.52
C ASP A 34 -4.09 8.27 -5.94
N ASP A 35 -3.18 7.81 -6.79
CA ASP A 35 -3.10 6.45 -7.26
C ASP A 35 -2.15 5.63 -6.38
N ALA A 36 -2.52 4.38 -6.13
CA ALA A 36 -1.64 3.43 -5.46
C ALA A 36 -0.57 2.87 -6.41
N ILE A 37 0.49 2.31 -5.84
CA ILE A 37 1.58 1.70 -6.61
C ILE A 37 1.07 0.55 -7.48
N GLY A 38 0.15 -0.29 -6.99
CA GLY A 38 -0.39 -1.41 -7.75
C GLY A 38 -1.13 -0.95 -9.00
N GLU A 39 -1.99 0.07 -8.88
CA GLU A 39 -2.64 0.69 -10.04
C GLU A 39 -1.62 1.26 -11.04
N ALA A 40 -0.54 1.89 -10.55
CA ALA A 40 0.52 2.40 -11.41
C ALA A 40 1.23 1.28 -12.20
N TYR A 41 1.47 0.13 -11.57
CA TYR A 41 1.98 -1.06 -12.26
C TYR A 41 1.00 -1.57 -13.32
N ASP A 42 -0.29 -1.73 -12.97
CA ASP A 42 -1.32 -2.23 -13.88
C ASP A 42 -1.52 -1.31 -15.10
N LYS A 43 -1.57 0.01 -14.88
CA LYS A 43 -1.67 0.98 -15.98
C LYS A 43 -0.44 0.99 -16.87
N THR A 44 0.75 0.96 -16.28
CA THR A 44 2.00 0.92 -17.05
C THR A 44 2.09 -0.35 -17.88
N ALA A 45 1.76 -1.51 -17.30
CA ALA A 45 1.75 -2.79 -18.00
C ALA A 45 0.76 -2.79 -19.17
N LYS A 46 -0.43 -2.21 -18.97
CA LYS A 46 -1.42 -2.04 -20.04
C LYS A 46 -0.91 -1.16 -21.17
N TRP A 47 -0.30 -0.01 -20.86
CA TRP A 47 0.23 0.90 -21.88
C TRP A 47 1.44 0.34 -22.64
N LEU A 48 2.19 -0.57 -22.02
CA LEU A 48 3.29 -1.29 -22.66
C LEU A 48 2.81 -2.54 -23.42
N GLY A 49 1.50 -2.78 -23.57
CA GLY A 49 0.96 -3.91 -24.33
C GLY A 49 1.35 -5.28 -23.75
N LEU A 50 1.50 -5.36 -22.43
CA LEU A 50 1.85 -6.60 -21.73
C LEU A 50 0.64 -7.49 -21.48
N ASP A 51 0.89 -8.78 -21.33
CA ASP A 51 -0.11 -9.77 -20.93
C ASP A 51 -0.45 -9.62 -19.43
N LEU A 52 -1.72 -9.32 -19.15
CA LEU A 52 -2.24 -9.08 -17.80
C LEU A 52 -3.04 -10.25 -17.22
N ARG A 53 -2.88 -11.48 -17.73
CA ARG A 53 -3.61 -12.67 -17.22
C ARG A 53 -3.49 -12.89 -15.70
N LYS A 54 -2.42 -12.41 -15.06
CA LYS A 54 -2.28 -12.40 -13.59
C LYS A 54 -2.54 -11.00 -13.02
N SER A 55 -1.63 -10.06 -13.31
CA SER A 55 -1.71 -8.63 -13.00
C SER A 55 -0.52 -7.91 -13.65
N GLY A 56 -0.51 -6.57 -13.63
CA GLY A 56 0.58 -5.78 -14.19
C GLY A 56 1.88 -5.85 -13.40
N GLY A 57 1.81 -6.09 -12.09
CA GLY A 57 2.97 -6.26 -11.21
C GLY A 57 4.00 -7.29 -11.73
N PRO A 58 3.62 -8.57 -11.85
CA PRO A 58 4.50 -9.62 -12.39
C PRO A 58 4.91 -9.41 -13.85
N ALA A 59 4.04 -8.79 -14.66
CA ALA A 59 4.33 -8.54 -16.07
C ALA A 59 5.44 -7.49 -16.24
N ILE A 60 5.37 -6.39 -15.49
CA ILE A 60 6.42 -5.37 -15.43
C ILE A 60 7.70 -5.95 -14.85
N GLU A 61 7.60 -6.69 -13.75
CA GLU A 61 8.77 -7.30 -13.11
C GLU A 61 9.57 -8.17 -14.08
N LYS A 62 8.86 -9.02 -14.85
CA LYS A 62 9.50 -9.89 -15.84
C LYS A 62 10.17 -9.09 -16.94
N LEU A 63 9.48 -8.11 -17.51
CA LEU A 63 10.03 -7.33 -18.63
C LEU A 63 11.17 -6.41 -18.17
N ALA A 64 11.11 -5.87 -16.95
CA ALA A 64 12.13 -5.00 -16.38
C ALA A 64 13.51 -5.68 -16.26
N LEU A 65 13.57 -7.03 -16.20
CA LEU A 65 14.83 -7.79 -16.20
C LEU A 65 15.60 -7.65 -17.53
N GLU A 66 14.91 -7.34 -18.62
CA GLU A 66 15.48 -7.18 -19.96
C GLU A 66 15.94 -5.73 -20.23
N GLY A 67 15.54 -4.78 -19.39
CA GLY A 67 15.70 -3.35 -19.62
C GLY A 67 16.84 -2.70 -18.84
N ASN A 68 17.31 -1.55 -19.33
CA ASN A 68 18.18 -0.67 -18.57
C ASN A 68 17.37 0.28 -17.70
N ALA A 69 17.45 0.13 -16.37
CA ALA A 69 16.71 0.94 -15.40
C ALA A 69 17.06 2.44 -15.40
N ASP A 70 18.15 2.84 -16.06
CA ASP A 70 18.58 4.24 -16.19
C ASP A 70 18.35 4.82 -17.60
N SER A 71 17.73 4.07 -18.50
CA SER A 71 17.44 4.50 -19.89
C SER A 71 16.45 5.67 -19.96
N VAL A 72 15.45 5.69 -19.07
CA VAL A 72 14.47 6.78 -18.99
C VAL A 72 14.57 7.49 -17.65
N LYS A 73 14.78 8.81 -17.69
CA LYS A 73 14.89 9.64 -16.48
C LYS A 73 13.52 10.10 -16.01
N PHE A 74 12.90 9.32 -15.12
CA PHE A 74 11.70 9.76 -14.39
C PHE A 74 12.05 10.49 -13.10
N ASN A 75 11.26 11.51 -12.78
CA ASN A 75 11.29 12.22 -11.51
C ASN A 75 10.58 11.39 -10.42
N VAL A 76 11.23 11.30 -9.25
CA VAL A 76 10.65 10.65 -8.06
C VAL A 76 9.46 11.46 -7.55
N PRO A 77 8.27 10.86 -7.39
CA PRO A 77 7.10 11.55 -6.85
C PRO A 77 7.33 12.16 -5.48
N MET A 78 6.69 13.30 -5.22
CA MET A 78 6.62 13.94 -3.90
C MET A 78 7.94 14.19 -3.17
N LYS A 79 9.08 14.25 -3.88
CA LYS A 79 10.42 14.35 -3.28
C LYS A 79 10.58 15.56 -2.34
N GLN A 80 9.85 16.65 -2.59
CA GLN A 80 9.86 17.86 -1.79
C GLN A 80 9.02 17.78 -0.50
N TYR A 81 8.10 16.83 -0.40
CA TYR A 81 7.19 16.72 0.75
C TYR A 81 7.76 15.79 1.82
N LYS A 82 8.01 16.35 3.01
CA LYS A 82 8.54 15.63 4.18
C LYS A 82 7.46 14.83 4.94
N ASN A 83 6.61 14.12 4.20
CA ASN A 83 5.55 13.26 4.74
C ASN A 83 5.73 11.81 4.29
N CYS A 84 4.91 10.90 4.83
CA CYS A 84 4.91 9.48 4.44
C CYS A 84 3.78 9.12 3.47
N ASN A 85 3.11 10.12 2.88
CA ASN A 85 2.05 9.91 1.90
C ASN A 85 2.60 9.49 0.53
N PHE A 86 1.79 8.73 -0.20
CA PHE A 86 2.11 8.14 -1.49
C PHE A 86 1.31 8.75 -2.63
N SER A 87 1.96 8.99 -3.76
CA SER A 87 1.37 9.48 -5.00
C SER A 87 2.12 8.85 -6.17
N TYR A 88 1.37 8.31 -7.12
CA TYR A 88 1.92 7.68 -8.32
C TYR A 88 1.30 8.25 -9.61
N ALA A 89 0.29 9.11 -9.53
CA ALA A 89 -0.35 9.75 -10.69
C ALA A 89 0.65 10.51 -11.59
N GLY A 90 1.54 11.28 -10.96
CA GLY A 90 2.59 12.02 -11.68
C GLY A 90 3.59 11.10 -12.37
N LEU A 91 3.94 9.96 -11.77
CA LEU A 91 4.83 8.97 -12.39
C LEU A 91 4.16 8.29 -13.59
N LYS A 92 2.88 7.90 -13.47
CA LYS A 92 2.09 7.37 -14.59
C LYS A 92 2.10 8.33 -15.78
N THR A 93 1.94 9.63 -15.52
CA THR A 93 1.95 10.65 -16.58
C THR A 93 3.30 10.69 -17.30
N GLN A 94 4.41 10.65 -16.55
CA GLN A 94 5.74 10.60 -17.14
C GLN A 94 5.98 9.33 -17.97
N VAL A 95 5.51 8.18 -17.51
CA VAL A 95 5.57 6.91 -18.26
C VAL A 95 4.81 7.02 -19.58
N ARG A 96 3.59 7.55 -19.56
CA ARG A 96 2.80 7.75 -20.78
C ARG A 96 3.54 8.62 -21.81
N LEU A 97 4.14 9.72 -21.36
CA LEU A 97 4.93 10.59 -22.24
C LEU A 97 6.16 9.89 -22.82
N ALA A 98 6.82 9.02 -22.04
CA ALA A 98 7.95 8.23 -22.53
C ALA A 98 7.53 7.19 -23.59
N ILE A 99 6.36 6.57 -23.42
CA ILE A 99 5.76 5.63 -24.39
C ILE A 99 5.44 6.36 -25.71
N GLU A 100 4.80 7.53 -25.62
CA GLU A 100 4.49 8.38 -26.77
C GLU A 100 5.76 8.82 -27.51
N ALA A 101 6.79 9.28 -26.79
CA ALA A 101 8.06 9.70 -27.38
C ALA A 101 8.79 8.56 -28.11
N ARG A 102 8.67 7.33 -27.62
CA ARG A 102 9.23 6.12 -28.24
C ARG A 102 8.31 5.53 -29.33
N LYS A 103 7.14 6.13 -29.58
CA LYS A 103 6.12 5.69 -30.55
C LYS A 103 5.67 4.23 -30.35
N ILE A 104 5.61 3.80 -29.09
CA ILE A 104 5.17 2.45 -28.74
C ILE A 104 3.65 2.34 -28.92
N ASP A 105 3.21 1.36 -29.70
CA ASP A 105 1.79 1.05 -29.89
C ASP A 105 1.37 -0.14 -29.02
N ALA A 106 0.54 0.12 -28.01
CA ALA A 106 0.01 -0.89 -27.10
C ALA A 106 -0.87 -1.96 -27.80
N ARG A 107 -1.39 -1.68 -29.01
CA ARG A 107 -2.15 -2.65 -29.81
C ARG A 107 -1.28 -3.76 -30.37
N ILE A 108 0.03 -3.51 -30.48
CA ILE A 108 1.02 -4.53 -30.81
C ILE A 108 1.38 -5.24 -29.51
N PRO A 109 1.00 -6.52 -29.33
CA PRO A 109 1.35 -7.27 -28.13
C PRO A 109 2.86 -7.48 -28.07
N ILE A 110 3.42 -7.52 -26.86
CA ILE A 110 4.86 -7.71 -26.62
C ILE A 110 5.46 -8.96 -27.31
N SER A 111 4.63 -9.98 -27.59
CA SER A 111 5.03 -11.19 -28.31
C SER A 111 5.28 -10.99 -29.80
N SER A 112 4.75 -9.90 -30.37
CA SER A 112 4.83 -9.56 -31.80
C SER A 112 5.62 -8.27 -32.03
N ALA A 113 6.19 -7.68 -30.97
CA ALA A 113 7.05 -6.51 -31.04
C ALA A 113 8.38 -6.84 -31.73
N SER A 114 8.94 -5.88 -32.48
CA SER A 114 10.32 -5.98 -32.96
C SER A 114 11.30 -5.99 -31.79
N SER A 115 12.55 -6.40 -32.03
CA SER A 115 13.58 -6.37 -30.99
C SER A 115 13.79 -4.97 -30.42
N GLU A 116 13.77 -3.93 -31.25
CA GLU A 116 13.92 -2.54 -30.79
C GLU A 116 12.71 -2.06 -29.97
N ASP A 117 11.50 -2.38 -30.41
CA ASP A 117 10.28 -2.03 -29.68
C ASP A 117 10.21 -2.74 -28.32
N ARG A 118 10.56 -4.04 -28.29
CA ARG A 118 10.65 -4.81 -27.06
C ARG A 118 11.68 -4.21 -26.10
N GLN A 119 12.87 -3.85 -26.58
CA GLN A 119 13.90 -3.22 -25.76
C GLN A 119 13.44 -1.87 -25.22
N ALA A 120 12.79 -1.04 -26.04
CA ALA A 120 12.25 0.24 -25.61
C ALA A 120 11.18 0.08 -24.51
N ARG A 121 10.29 -0.92 -24.63
CA ARG A 121 9.31 -1.26 -23.58
C ARG A 121 10.00 -1.75 -22.31
N ALA A 122 11.05 -2.56 -22.44
CA ALA A 122 11.81 -3.08 -21.31
C ALA A 122 12.54 -1.98 -20.54
N ASP A 123 13.17 -1.06 -21.24
CA ASP A 123 13.82 0.12 -20.66
C ASP A 123 12.81 0.98 -19.88
N ILE A 124 11.62 1.24 -20.44
CA ILE A 124 10.56 1.99 -19.74
C ILE A 124 10.09 1.22 -18.50
N ALA A 125 9.85 -0.08 -18.61
CA ALA A 125 9.43 -0.92 -17.49
C ALA A 125 10.47 -0.91 -16.35
N ALA A 126 11.75 -1.08 -16.67
CA ALA A 126 12.85 -1.07 -15.71
C ALA A 126 13.01 0.30 -15.03
N SER A 127 12.99 1.39 -15.81
CA SER A 127 13.07 2.75 -15.26
C SER A 127 11.85 3.11 -14.39
N PHE A 128 10.65 2.70 -14.80
CA PHE A 128 9.43 2.87 -14.01
C PHE A 128 9.52 2.13 -12.67
N GLN A 129 9.82 0.82 -12.71
CA GLN A 129 9.92 -0.02 -11.52
C GLN A 129 10.97 0.53 -10.55
N ARG A 130 12.14 0.96 -11.04
CA ARG A 130 13.18 1.58 -10.22
C ARG A 130 12.67 2.82 -9.50
N VAL A 131 12.03 3.76 -10.20
CA VAL A 131 11.58 5.03 -9.62
C VAL A 131 10.35 4.86 -8.72
N ALA A 132 9.42 3.98 -9.09
CA ALA A 132 8.26 3.66 -8.25
C ALA A 132 8.68 3.04 -6.90
N VAL A 133 9.66 2.14 -6.91
CA VAL A 133 10.18 1.52 -5.69
C VAL A 133 11.07 2.49 -4.91
N LEU A 134 11.85 3.35 -5.57
CA LEU A 134 12.63 4.39 -4.89
C LEU A 134 11.74 5.34 -4.08
N HIS A 135 10.57 5.70 -4.61
CA HIS A 135 9.56 6.46 -3.88
C HIS A 135 9.05 5.70 -2.65
N LEU A 136 8.72 4.42 -2.83
CA LEU A 136 8.27 3.55 -1.74
C LEU A 136 9.32 3.44 -0.62
N GLU A 137 10.60 3.28 -0.99
CA GLU A 137 11.74 3.23 -0.08
C GLU A 137 11.89 4.53 0.74
N ASP A 138 11.79 5.70 0.11
CA ASP A 138 11.89 7.00 0.81
C ASP A 138 10.80 7.15 1.88
N LYS A 139 9.56 6.82 1.53
CA LYS A 139 8.42 6.90 2.45
C LYS A 139 8.53 5.89 3.58
N CYS A 140 8.96 4.66 3.29
CA CYS A 140 9.18 3.65 4.33
C CYS A 140 10.31 4.06 5.28
N LYS A 141 11.43 4.57 4.76
CA LYS A 141 12.54 5.03 5.59
C LYS A 141 12.08 6.11 6.58
N ARG A 142 11.36 7.12 6.10
CA ARG A 142 10.84 8.21 6.94
C ARG A 142 9.83 7.69 7.96
N ALA A 143 8.94 6.78 7.57
CA ALA A 143 7.99 6.18 8.49
C ALA A 143 8.66 5.36 9.59
N ILE A 144 9.75 4.65 9.29
CA ILE A 144 10.55 3.94 10.31
C ILE A 144 11.17 4.94 11.28
N GLU A 145 11.76 6.03 10.77
CA GLU A 145 12.32 7.10 11.61
C GLU A 145 11.26 7.70 12.56
N TRP A 146 10.03 7.89 12.09
CA TRP A 146 8.93 8.40 12.91
C TRP A 146 8.40 7.37 13.91
N ALA A 147 8.20 6.13 13.46
CA ALA A 147 7.73 5.04 14.31
C ALA A 147 8.69 4.79 15.47
N LEU A 148 10.01 4.80 15.24
CA LEU A 148 11.01 4.62 16.29
C LEU A 148 11.06 5.77 17.30
N LYS A 149 10.62 6.99 16.93
CA LYS A 149 10.46 8.09 17.89
C LYS A 149 9.22 7.91 18.76
N ILE A 150 8.14 7.41 18.19
CA ILE A 150 6.87 7.17 18.89
C ILE A 150 7.00 5.95 19.81
N GLU A 151 7.58 4.88 19.27
CA GLU A 151 7.67 3.57 19.91
C GLU A 151 9.06 2.93 19.64
N PRO A 152 10.08 3.23 20.47
CA PRO A 152 11.45 2.77 20.28
C PRO A 152 11.63 1.24 20.31
N SER A 153 10.64 0.51 20.83
CA SER A 153 10.69 -0.96 20.94
C SER A 153 10.32 -1.69 19.64
N VAL A 154 9.79 -0.99 18.64
CA VAL A 154 9.47 -1.56 17.32
C VAL A 154 10.71 -2.18 16.69
N ASN A 155 10.57 -3.44 16.30
CA ASN A 155 11.65 -4.22 15.70
C ASN A 155 11.22 -5.00 14.44
N HIS A 156 9.93 -4.96 14.06
CA HIS A 156 9.40 -5.63 12.88
C HIS A 156 8.61 -4.67 11.98
N MET A 157 8.70 -4.91 10.67
CA MET A 157 7.83 -4.32 9.67
C MET A 157 7.22 -5.41 8.80
N VAL A 158 5.89 -5.53 8.86
CA VAL A 158 5.11 -6.43 8.00
C VAL A 158 4.85 -5.74 6.67
N VAL A 159 5.10 -6.42 5.55
CA VAL A 159 4.76 -5.93 4.21
C VAL A 159 3.81 -6.90 3.55
N SER A 160 2.59 -6.46 3.24
CA SER A 160 1.52 -7.28 2.67
C SER A 160 0.86 -6.61 1.45
N GLY A 161 -0.04 -7.32 0.79
CA GLY A 161 -0.73 -6.88 -0.43
C GLY A 161 -0.13 -7.46 -1.71
N GLY A 162 -0.86 -7.34 -2.83
CA GLY A 162 -0.47 -7.94 -4.11
C GLY A 162 0.90 -7.48 -4.62
N VAL A 163 1.27 -6.21 -4.40
CA VAL A 163 2.56 -5.66 -4.86
C VAL A 163 3.71 -6.14 -3.97
N ALA A 164 3.43 -6.52 -2.72
CA ALA A 164 4.41 -7.19 -1.87
C ALA A 164 4.86 -8.55 -2.44
N SER A 165 4.16 -9.08 -3.46
CA SER A 165 4.57 -10.31 -4.15
C SER A 165 5.70 -10.12 -5.18
N ASN A 166 6.01 -8.89 -5.55
CA ASN A 166 7.11 -8.55 -6.45
C ASN A 166 8.46 -8.70 -5.72
N GLN A 167 9.37 -9.51 -6.26
CA GLN A 167 10.66 -9.81 -5.66
C GLN A 167 11.55 -8.57 -5.59
N TYR A 168 11.58 -7.75 -6.65
CA TYR A 168 12.35 -6.51 -6.64
C TYR A 168 11.87 -5.55 -5.55
N VAL A 169 10.55 -5.38 -5.37
CA VAL A 169 9.96 -4.60 -4.26
C VAL A 169 10.42 -5.17 -2.91
N ARG A 170 10.30 -6.48 -2.71
CA ARG A 170 10.69 -7.15 -1.46
C ARG A 170 12.17 -6.96 -1.13
N ASP A 171 13.05 -7.17 -2.10
CA ASP A 171 14.49 -7.06 -1.89
C ASP A 171 14.91 -5.64 -1.52
N ARG A 172 14.32 -4.64 -2.19
CA ARG A 172 14.57 -3.23 -1.93
C ARG A 172 14.06 -2.79 -0.55
N LEU A 173 12.83 -3.16 -0.20
CA LEU A 173 12.27 -2.89 1.13
C LEU A 173 13.06 -3.59 2.24
N ASN A 174 13.45 -4.85 2.05
CA ASN A 174 14.26 -5.59 3.02
C ASN A 174 15.57 -4.87 3.33
N ARG A 175 16.24 -4.29 2.32
CA ARG A 175 17.45 -3.50 2.52
C ARG A 175 17.20 -2.25 3.36
N VAL A 176 16.12 -1.51 3.07
CA VAL A 176 15.75 -0.31 3.84
C VAL A 176 15.42 -0.67 5.28
N ILE A 177 14.61 -1.71 5.49
CA ILE A 177 14.15 -2.15 6.81
C ILE A 177 15.34 -2.63 7.66
N LYS A 178 16.18 -3.53 7.12
CA LYS A 178 17.37 -4.04 7.84
C LYS A 178 18.37 -2.94 8.15
N LYS A 179 18.57 -1.98 7.24
CA LYS A 179 19.48 -0.84 7.47
C LYS A 179 19.06 0.02 8.67
N ASN A 180 17.77 0.02 9.01
CA ASN A 180 17.24 0.75 10.17
C ASN A 180 17.01 -0.17 11.39
N GLY A 181 17.57 -1.38 11.40
CA GLY A 181 17.53 -2.28 12.57
C GLY A 181 16.24 -3.08 12.75
N LEU A 182 15.31 -3.03 11.78
CA LEU A 182 14.06 -3.80 11.82
C LEU A 182 14.19 -5.11 11.02
N GLN A 183 13.27 -6.04 11.29
CA GLN A 183 13.10 -7.29 10.55
C GLN A 183 11.89 -7.21 9.62
N LEU A 184 12.08 -7.61 8.35
CA LEU A 184 10.98 -7.70 7.39
C LEU A 184 10.20 -8.99 7.58
N VAL A 185 8.88 -8.89 7.68
CA VAL A 185 7.95 -10.01 7.67
C VAL A 185 7.04 -9.91 6.46
N CYS A 186 7.02 -10.93 5.60
CA CYS A 186 6.12 -11.00 4.46
C CYS A 186 5.19 -12.19 4.65
N PRO A 187 3.86 -12.00 4.67
CA PRO A 187 2.93 -13.13 4.64
C PRO A 187 3.09 -13.97 3.37
N PRO A 188 2.70 -15.25 3.40
CA PRO A 188 2.58 -16.08 2.20
C PRO A 188 1.73 -15.36 1.13
N PRO A 189 2.10 -15.44 -0.17
CA PRO A 189 1.37 -14.73 -1.23
C PRO A 189 -0.14 -15.02 -1.28
N THR A 190 -0.56 -16.25 -0.92
CA THR A 190 -1.97 -16.66 -0.86
C THR A 190 -2.77 -15.91 0.20
N LEU A 191 -2.12 -15.34 1.21
CA LEU A 191 -2.74 -14.54 2.26
C LEU A 191 -2.65 -13.02 2.01
N CYS A 192 -1.90 -12.59 0.99
CA CYS A 192 -1.70 -11.17 0.67
C CYS A 192 -2.82 -10.57 -0.18
N THR A 193 -3.63 -11.38 -0.84
CA THR A 193 -4.84 -10.95 -1.58
C THR A 193 -6.08 -11.09 -0.69
N ASP A 194 -7.08 -10.26 -0.92
CA ASP A 194 -8.35 -10.27 -0.17
C ASP A 194 -8.95 -11.69 -0.11
N ASN A 195 -9.22 -12.17 1.11
CA ASN A 195 -9.66 -13.54 1.39
C ASN A 195 -10.42 -13.61 2.73
N GLY A 196 -11.26 -14.63 2.91
CA GLY A 196 -12.06 -14.78 4.15
C GLY A 196 -11.25 -15.11 5.40
N VAL A 197 -10.02 -15.63 5.27
CA VAL A 197 -9.19 -16.03 6.42
C VAL A 197 -8.76 -14.80 7.22
N MET A 198 -8.37 -13.71 6.56
CA MET A 198 -7.98 -12.48 7.27
C MET A 198 -9.16 -11.86 8.04
N VAL A 199 -10.37 -11.97 7.50
CA VAL A 199 -11.60 -11.48 8.14
C VAL A 199 -11.91 -12.32 9.38
N ALA A 200 -11.92 -13.65 9.24
CA ALA A 200 -12.16 -14.57 10.33
C ALA A 200 -11.11 -14.43 11.46
N TRP A 201 -9.83 -14.33 11.11
CA TRP A 201 -8.76 -14.14 12.09
C TRP A 201 -8.89 -12.82 12.86
N THR A 202 -9.20 -11.73 12.15
CA THR A 202 -9.45 -10.43 12.79
C THR A 202 -10.62 -10.52 13.76
N GLY A 203 -11.72 -11.18 13.37
CA GLY A 203 -12.86 -11.43 14.24
C GLY A 203 -12.50 -12.23 15.50
N ILE A 204 -11.70 -13.29 15.37
CA ILE A 204 -11.23 -14.10 16.51
C ILE A 204 -10.39 -13.27 17.48
N GLU A 205 -9.45 -12.48 16.98
CA GLU A 205 -8.59 -11.63 17.82
C GLU A 205 -9.41 -10.59 18.60
N HIS A 206 -10.40 -9.96 17.95
CA HIS A 206 -11.32 -9.04 18.60
C HIS A 206 -12.23 -9.75 19.62
N PHE A 207 -12.79 -10.91 19.27
CA PHE A 207 -13.63 -11.69 20.18
C PHE A 207 -12.89 -12.09 21.47
N ARG A 208 -11.62 -12.50 21.36
CA ARG A 208 -10.77 -12.90 22.51
C ARG A 208 -10.54 -11.79 23.52
N VAL A 209 -10.56 -10.53 23.08
CA VAL A 209 -10.43 -9.36 23.97
C VAL A 209 -11.79 -8.77 24.36
N GLY A 210 -12.88 -9.52 24.16
CA GLY A 210 -14.23 -9.11 24.51
C GLY A 210 -14.82 -8.03 23.59
N ARG A 211 -14.27 -7.84 22.38
CA ARG A 211 -14.76 -6.86 21.40
C ARG A 211 -15.62 -7.54 20.35
N PHE A 212 -16.91 -7.65 20.63
CA PHE A 212 -17.90 -8.18 19.70
C PHE A 212 -19.26 -7.54 19.99
N ASP A 213 -20.10 -7.44 18.97
CA ASP A 213 -21.51 -7.10 19.16
C ASP A 213 -22.25 -8.34 19.67
N PRO A 214 -23.22 -8.21 20.59
CA PRO A 214 -23.99 -9.34 21.06
C PRO A 214 -24.67 -10.04 19.87
N PRO A 215 -24.84 -11.37 19.93
CA PRO A 215 -25.56 -12.06 18.89
C PRO A 215 -26.98 -11.47 18.80
N PRO A 216 -27.54 -11.38 17.59
CA PRO A 216 -28.89 -10.90 17.42
C PRO A 216 -29.89 -11.74 18.24
N PRO A 217 -30.94 -11.12 18.78
CA PRO A 217 -31.93 -11.84 19.57
C PRO A 217 -32.68 -12.86 18.68
N PRO A 218 -33.24 -13.96 19.26
CA PRO A 218 -33.87 -15.03 18.48
C PRO A 218 -35.07 -14.60 17.63
N ASP A 219 -35.68 -13.47 17.98
CA ASP A 219 -36.83 -12.84 17.34
C ASP A 219 -36.47 -11.63 16.46
N GLU A 220 -35.18 -11.46 16.13
CA GLU A 220 -34.76 -10.38 15.23
C GLU A 220 -35.41 -10.55 13.84
N PRO A 221 -36.05 -9.50 13.28
CA PRO A 221 -36.61 -9.57 11.94
C PRO A 221 -35.51 -9.87 10.89
N GLU A 222 -35.84 -10.68 9.88
CA GLU A 222 -34.92 -11.07 8.79
C GLU A 222 -34.32 -9.87 8.02
N ASP A 223 -34.90 -8.67 8.19
CA ASP A 223 -34.55 -7.43 7.50
C ASP A 223 -33.49 -6.59 8.24
N ALA A 224 -32.65 -7.20 9.10
CA ALA A 224 -31.65 -6.50 9.88
C ALA A 224 -30.70 -5.66 8.99
N LEU A 225 -30.67 -4.34 9.24
CA LEU A 225 -29.85 -3.39 8.50
C LEU A 225 -28.48 -3.22 9.17
N PHE A 226 -27.42 -3.60 8.47
CA PHE A 226 -26.04 -3.33 8.90
C PHE A 226 -25.53 -2.00 8.32
N ASP A 227 -24.95 -1.15 9.17
CA ASP A 227 -24.29 0.08 8.74
C ASP A 227 -22.97 -0.25 8.03
N LEU A 228 -22.97 -0.13 6.70
CA LEU A 228 -21.75 -0.26 5.90
C LEU A 228 -20.99 1.06 5.94
N ARG A 229 -19.68 0.98 6.21
CA ARG A 229 -18.78 2.14 6.25
C ARG A 229 -17.78 2.09 5.10
N PRO A 230 -18.10 2.69 3.93
CA PRO A 230 -17.20 2.68 2.77
C PRO A 230 -15.87 3.38 3.03
N ARG A 231 -15.84 4.30 4.01
CA ARG A 231 -14.63 5.02 4.44
C ARG A 231 -14.51 4.92 5.95
N TRP A 232 -13.71 3.95 6.38
CA TRP A 232 -13.48 3.69 7.79
C TRP A 232 -11.97 3.71 8.07
N PRO A 233 -11.44 4.80 8.66
CA PRO A 233 -10.02 4.90 8.96
C PRO A 233 -9.61 3.86 10.00
N LEU A 234 -8.49 3.17 9.76
CA LEU A 234 -7.99 2.16 10.69
C LEU A 234 -7.46 2.80 11.98
N GLY A 235 -6.86 3.98 11.89
CA GLY A 235 -6.34 4.71 13.03
C GLY A 235 -6.24 6.20 12.78
N GLU A 236 -5.79 6.93 13.79
CA GLU A 236 -5.62 8.38 13.68
C GLU A 236 -4.40 8.72 12.84
N GLU A 237 -4.50 9.79 12.03
CA GLU A 237 -3.39 10.26 11.20
C GLU A 237 -2.34 10.95 12.07
N TYR A 238 -1.07 10.55 11.89
CA TYR A 238 0.04 11.15 12.60
C TYR A 238 0.23 12.62 12.17
N ALA A 239 0.36 13.51 13.15
CA ALA A 239 0.31 14.95 12.91
C ALA A 239 1.59 15.52 12.27
N GLU A 240 2.76 14.90 12.48
CA GLU A 240 3.99 15.37 11.86
C GLU A 240 3.93 15.15 10.34
N GLY A 241 4.11 16.22 9.57
CA GLY A 241 4.18 16.15 8.10
C GLY A 241 2.85 16.29 7.37
N LYS A 242 1.79 16.85 8.00
CA LYS A 242 0.65 17.37 7.22
C LYS A 242 1.14 18.35 6.16
N SER A 243 1.04 17.97 4.88
CA SER A 243 0.96 18.97 3.82
C SER A 243 -0.52 19.34 3.71
N GLU A 244 -0.87 20.62 3.81
CA GLU A 244 -2.24 21.06 3.57
C GLU A 244 -2.74 20.47 2.25
N ALA A 245 -3.73 19.57 2.33
CA ALA A 245 -4.28 18.94 1.15
C ALA A 245 -5.12 19.99 0.40
N ARG A 246 -4.70 20.36 -0.83
CA ARG A 246 -5.55 21.07 -1.77
C ARG A 246 -6.60 20.09 -2.30
N SER A 247 -7.85 20.29 -1.89
CA SER A 247 -9.06 19.56 -2.31
C SER A 247 -9.37 18.30 -1.49
N LEU A 248 -10.06 18.49 -0.37
CA LEU A 248 -10.86 17.45 0.26
C LEU A 248 -12.22 17.43 -0.46
N LYS A 249 -12.47 16.40 -1.27
CA LYS A 249 -13.87 15.99 -1.50
C LYS A 249 -14.42 15.60 -0.13
N THR A 250 -15.22 16.48 0.47
CA THR A 250 -15.92 16.28 1.74
C THR A 250 -16.99 15.21 1.58
N ALA A 251 -16.58 13.94 1.53
CA ALA A 251 -17.47 12.85 1.90
C ALA A 251 -17.41 12.68 3.42
N ARG A 252 -18.50 12.22 4.04
CA ARG A 252 -18.50 11.84 5.46
C ARG A 252 -17.45 10.75 5.67
N VAL A 253 -16.52 11.00 6.59
CA VAL A 253 -15.54 10.02 7.05
C VAL A 253 -16.00 9.57 8.43
N HIS A 254 -16.15 8.27 8.63
CA HIS A 254 -16.51 7.74 9.96
C HIS A 254 -15.34 7.90 10.94
N PRO A 255 -15.60 7.96 12.26
CA PRO A 255 -14.53 7.93 13.26
C PRO A 255 -13.60 6.74 13.04
N SER A 256 -12.31 6.91 13.35
CA SER A 256 -11.35 5.82 13.21
C SER A 256 -11.69 4.64 14.12
N LEU A 257 -11.26 3.44 13.73
CA LEU A 257 -11.42 2.26 14.59
C LEU A 257 -10.75 2.47 15.95
N THR A 258 -9.54 3.07 15.98
CA THR A 258 -8.85 3.45 17.23
C THR A 258 -9.71 4.35 18.12
N SER A 259 -10.28 5.43 17.57
CA SER A 259 -11.11 6.36 18.35
C SER A 259 -12.38 5.71 18.89
N LEU A 260 -13.04 4.86 18.10
CA LEU A 260 -14.23 4.13 18.56
C LEU A 260 -13.91 3.18 19.72
N ILE A 261 -12.79 2.46 19.62
CA ILE A 261 -12.37 1.53 20.66
C ILE A 261 -12.04 2.28 21.96
N HIS A 262 -11.29 3.39 21.88
CA HIS A 262 -11.00 4.22 23.07
C HIS A 262 -12.26 4.85 23.71
N ALA A 263 -13.25 5.24 22.90
CA ALA A 263 -14.53 5.74 23.42
C ALA A 263 -15.32 4.65 24.17
N SER A 264 -15.31 3.41 23.68
CA SER A 264 -15.97 2.28 24.34
C SER A 264 -15.30 1.91 25.68
N SER A 265 -13.96 1.91 25.74
CA SER A 265 -13.22 1.59 26.97
C SER A 265 -13.39 2.65 28.06
N SER A 266 -13.48 3.93 27.69
CA SER A 266 -13.71 5.03 28.64
C SER A 266 -15.15 5.08 29.18
N SER A 267 -16.10 4.48 28.47
CA SER A 267 -17.51 4.38 28.90
C SER A 267 -17.75 3.22 29.88
N THR A 268 -16.76 2.34 30.09
CA THR A 268 -16.90 1.14 30.96
C THR A 268 -16.40 1.39 32.40
N THR A 269 -16.01 2.62 32.77
CA THR A 269 -15.50 2.99 34.11
C THR A 269 -16.56 3.66 35.01
N ILE A 270 -17.85 3.50 34.73
CA ILE A 270 -18.92 3.97 35.63
C ILE A 270 -19.84 2.79 35.95
N VAL A 271 -19.52 2.09 37.04
CA VAL A 271 -20.29 1.79 38.26
C VAL A 271 -19.55 0.68 39.01
#